data_AF-A0A938T5I1-F1
#
_entry.id   AF-A0A938T5I1-F1
#
_cell.length_a   1.000
_cell.length_b   1.000
_cell.length_c   1.000
_cell.angle_alpha   90.00
_cell.angle_beta   90.00
_cell.angle_gamma   90.00
#
_symmetry.space_group_name_H-M   'P 1'
#
loop_
_entity.id
_entity.type
_entity.pdbx_description
1 polymer ?
#
loop_
_entity_poly.entity_id
_entity_poly.type
_entity_poly.pdbx_seq_one_letter_code
_entity_poly.pdbx_strand_id
1 'polypeptide(L)' 'MQEKNCSSRLKNKLDFNINRKGTAGELNTGLGLILCKEFVEKQGGEIWAESKEGMGSKFCFTLPAGI' A
#
# COMPACT_ATOMS: atom_id res chain seq x y z
N MET A 1 -11.64 23.19 8.53
CA MET A 1 -11.03 22.41 7.43
C MET A 1 -9.99 21.51 8.07
N GLN A 2 -10.26 20.21 8.20
CA GLN A 2 -9.33 19.28 8.88
C GLN A 2 -8.29 18.81 7.86
N GLU A 3 -7.02 19.14 8.08
CA GLU A 3 -5.91 18.54 7.35
C GLU A 3 -5.86 17.04 7.67
N LYS A 4 -6.44 16.22 6.79
CA LYS A 4 -6.39 14.76 6.91
C LYS A 4 -5.05 14.25 6.39
N ASN A 5 -4.00 14.41 7.18
CA ASN A 5 -2.77 13.63 6.98
C ASN A 5 -3.05 12.21 7.48
N CYS A 6 -3.22 11.26 6.56
CA CYS A 6 -3.38 9.85 6.90
C CYS A 6 -2.04 9.14 6.67
N SER A 7 -1.27 8.94 7.74
CA SER A 7 -0.17 7.98 7.75
C SER A 7 -0.71 6.68 8.32
N SER A 8 -0.77 5.63 7.49
CA SER A 8 -1.33 4.35 7.90
C SER A 8 -0.44 3.20 7.43
N ARG A 9 -0.21 2.25 8.35
CA ARG A 9 0.43 0.99 8.02
C ARG A 9 -0.51 0.21 7.10
N LEU A 10 0.02 -0.31 5.99
CA LEU A 10 -0.80 -1.07 5.04
C LEU A 10 -1.39 -2.29 5.77
N LYS A 11 -2.71 -2.46 5.72
CA LYS A 11 -3.40 -3.60 6.34
C LYS A 11 -3.51 -4.74 5.34
N ASN A 12 -3.28 -5.97 5.79
CA ASN A 12 -3.58 -7.15 4.98
C ASN A 12 -5.08 -7.37 5.01
N LYS A 13 -5.76 -7.17 3.89
CA LYS A 13 -7.12 -7.66 3.68
C LYS A 13 -7.12 -8.46 2.40
N LEU A 14 -6.98 -9.78 2.54
CA LEU A 14 -6.94 -10.70 1.41
C LEU A 14 -8.38 -10.98 0.95
N ASP A 15 -9.03 -9.95 0.41
CA ASP A 15 -10.30 -10.10 -0.27
C ASP A 15 -9.99 -10.24 -1.76
N PHE A 16 -10.02 -11.44 -2.32
CA PHE A 16 -9.82 -11.66 -3.77
C PHE A 16 -10.93 -11.06 -4.65
N ASN A 17 -11.98 -10.51 -4.02
CA ASN A 17 -13.14 -9.92 -4.68
C ASN A 17 -13.01 -8.39 -4.77
N ILE A 18 -11.96 -7.89 -5.42
CA ILE A 18 -11.75 -6.46 -5.65
C ILE A 18 -12.21 -6.15 -7.08
N ASN A 19 -13.51 -5.95 -7.27
CA ASN A 19 -14.12 -5.64 -8.57
C ASN A 19 -13.95 -4.16 -8.95
N ARG A 20 -12.79 -3.57 -8.64
CA ARG A 20 -12.50 -2.17 -8.97
C ARG A 20 -11.86 -2.13 -10.34
N LYS A 21 -12.43 -1.34 -11.24
CA LYS A 21 -11.79 -1.02 -12.51
C LYS A 21 -10.48 -0.27 -12.24
N GLY A 22 -9.43 -0.65 -12.95
CA GLY A 22 -8.15 0.06 -12.93
C GLY A 22 -8.24 1.42 -13.61
N THR A 23 -7.11 2.12 -13.66
CA THR A 23 -7.05 3.52 -14.12
C THR A 23 -7.54 3.71 -15.56
N ALA A 24 -7.33 2.70 -16.41
CA ALA A 24 -7.79 2.68 -17.81
C ALA A 24 -9.02 1.77 -18.01
N GLY A 25 -9.74 1.42 -16.94
CA GLY A 25 -10.91 0.54 -17.03
C GLY A 25 -10.59 -0.95 -17.07
N GLU A 26 -9.31 -1.33 -16.94
CA GLU A 26 -8.86 -2.71 -16.94
C GLU A 26 -9.33 -3.46 -15.69
N LEU A 27 -9.48 -4.77 -15.82
CA LEU A 27 -9.71 -5.63 -14.65
C LEU A 27 -8.40 -5.72 -13.85
N ASN A 28 -8.47 -5.32 -12.58
CA ASN A 28 -7.38 -5.53 -11.65
C ASN A 28 -7.82 -6.45 -10.51
N THR A 29 -6.85 -7.14 -9.91
CA THR A 29 -7.07 -8.05 -8.78
C THR A 29 -6.67 -7.41 -7.45
N GLY A 30 -6.09 -6.19 -7.48
CA GLY A 30 -5.58 -5.50 -6.30
C GLY A 30 -4.41 -6.18 -5.60
N LEU A 31 -3.70 -7.11 -6.25
CA LEU A 31 -2.64 -7.91 -5.64
C LEU A 31 -1.33 -7.14 -5.38
N GLY A 32 -1.05 -6.06 -6.12
CA GLY A 32 0.27 -5.40 -6.12
C GLY A 32 0.76 -5.00 -4.71
N LEU A 33 -0.02 -4.21 -3.98
CA LEU A 33 0.38 -3.77 -2.63
C LEU A 33 0.34 -4.88 -1.57
N ILE A 34 -0.48 -5.91 -1.79
CA ILE A 34 -0.52 -7.10 -0.94
C ILE A 34 0.81 -7.84 -1.04
N LEU A 35 1.30 -8.05 -2.27
CA LEU A 35 2.60 -8.70 -2.53
C LEU A 35 3.76 -7.87 -1.99
N CYS A 36 3.76 -6.56 -2.21
CA CYS A 36 4.79 -5.67 -1.65
C CYS A 36 4.87 -5.79 -0.13
N LYS A 37 3.71 -5.79 0.54
CA LYS A 37 3.67 -5.94 1.99
C LYS A 37 4.18 -7.29 2.45
N GLU A 38 3.75 -8.38 1.82
CA GLU A 38 4.21 -9.73 2.16
C GLU A 38 5.73 -9.87 2.01
N PHE A 39 6.31 -9.33 0.95
CA PHE A 39 7.77 -9.38 0.75
C PHE A 39 8.54 -8.55 1.76
N VAL A 40 8.09 -7.30 2.02
CA VAL A 40 8.74 -6.43 3.00
C VAL A 40 8.67 -7.05 4.40
N GLU A 41 7.51 -7.57 4.81
CA GLU A 41 7.33 -8.22 6.12
C GLU A 41 8.15 -9.51 6.23
N LYS A 42 8.23 -10.33 5.17
CA LYS A 42 9.09 -11.54 5.14
C LYS A 42 10.57 -11.23 5.27
N GLN A 43 10.99 -10.05 4.82
CA GLN A 43 12.37 -9.57 4.96
C GLN A 43 12.60 -8.83 6.29
N GLY A 44 11.64 -8.84 7.21
CA GLY A 44 11.75 -8.15 8.51
C GLY A 44 11.63 -6.63 8.43
N GLY A 45 11.13 -6.11 7.31
CA GLY A 45 10.90 -4.70 7.07
C GLY A 45 9.52 -4.20 7.49
N GLU A 46 9.28 -2.92 7.26
CA GLU A 46 7.99 -2.28 7.46
C GLU A 46 7.56 -1.50 6.21
N ILE A 47 6.25 -1.44 5.92
CA ILE A 47 5.68 -0.68 4.80
C ILE A 47 4.47 0.14 5.25
N TRP A 48 4.37 1.39 4.79
CA TRP A 48 3.28 2.31 5.11
C TRP A 48 2.99 3.26 3.95
N ALA A 49 1.87 3.98 4.04
CA ALA A 49 1.50 5.01 3.09
C ALA A 49 1.14 6.31 3.80
N GLU A 50 1.60 7.41 3.23
CA GLU A 50 1.26 8.78 3.61
C GLU A 50 0.48 9.39 2.45
N SER A 51 -0.72 9.90 2.72
CA SER A 51 -1.54 10.54 1.69
C SER A 51 -2.18 11.81 2.23
N LYS A 52 -2.22 12.83 1.36
CA LYS A 52 -2.98 14.06 1.55
C LYS A 52 -3.83 14.30 0.31
N GLU A 53 -5.12 14.48 0.52
CA GLU A 53 -6.09 14.69 -0.56
C GLU A 53 -5.66 15.87 -1.46
N GLY A 54 -5.72 15.67 -2.78
CA GLY A 54 -5.25 16.66 -3.76
C GLY A 54 -3.73 16.76 -3.93
N MET A 55 -2.92 16.10 -3.08
CA MET A 55 -1.45 16.09 -3.16
C MET A 55 -0.86 14.73 -3.55
N GLY A 56 -1.71 13.69 -3.66
CA GLY A 56 -1.31 12.35 -4.00
C GLY A 56 -0.92 11.52 -2.77
N SER A 57 -0.17 10.44 -3.03
CA SER A 57 0.20 9.45 -2.03
C SER A 57 1.66 9.07 -2.16
N LYS A 58 2.35 8.96 -1.02
CA LYS A 58 3.71 8.43 -0.90
C LYS A 58 3.63 7.06 -0.24
N PHE A 59 4.26 6.06 -0.85
CA PHE A 59 4.41 4.71 -0.30
C PHE A 59 5.85 4.52 0.13
N CYS A 60 6.06 4.12 1.37
CA CYS A 60 7.37 4.02 1.99
C CYS A 60 7.56 2.62 2.57
N PHE A 61 8.79 2.12 2.52
CA PHE A 61 9.17 0.89 3.19
C PHE A 61 10.59 0.98 3.75
N THR A 62 10.87 0.15 4.75
CA THR A 62 12.20 -0.09 5.29
C THR A 62 12.54 -1.56 5.18
N LEU A 63 13.82 -1.86 5.06
CA LEU A 63 14.37 -3.21 5.17
C LEU A 63 15.57 -3.16 6.11
N PRO A 64 15.83 -4.21 6.89
CA PRO A 64 17.10 -4.36 7.58
C PRO A 64 18.25 -4.31 6.57
N ALA A 65 19.29 -3.54 6.86
CA ALA A 65 20.53 -3.65 6.12
C ALA A 65 21.09 -5.06 6.37
N GLY A 66 21.31 -5.82 5.31
CA GLY A 66 21.91 -7.15 5.42
C GLY A 66 23.25 -7.09 6.17
N ILE A 67 23.60 -8.20 6.83
CA ILE A 67 24.91 -8.39 7.47
C ILE A 67 25.91 -8.86 6.42
#